data_AF-A0A8T5NXL6-F1
#
_entry.id   AF-A0A8T5NXL6-F1
#
_cell.length_a   1.000
_cell.length_b   1.000
_cell.length_c   1.000
_cell.angle_alpha   90.00
_cell.angle_beta   90.00
_cell.angle_gamma   90.00
#
_symmetry.space_group_name_H-M   'P 1'
#
loop_
_entity.id
_entity.type
_entity.pdbx_description
1 polymer ?
#
loop_
_entity_poly.entity_id
_entity_poly.type
_entity_poly.pdbx_seq_one_letter_code
_entity_poly.pdbx_strand_id
1 'polypeptide(L)'
;MLKQLLEQYLKNLTNTFQRGDAREESYYANLDELIKETAAFLKVKNIDVTILPKKTEAGNPDFRIWDGKNHITGYIEAKDPSTANLDYIEGTEQLKRYCDTFPNVILTNFYEFRLYRGGQRIAQAM
;
A
#
# COMPACT_ATOMS: atom_id res chain seq x y z
N MET A 1 10.09 2.23 -19.62
CA MET A 1 8.78 2.71 -19.13
C MET A 1 8.50 2.18 -17.71
N LEU A 2 7.99 0.95 -17.50
CA LEU A 2 7.72 0.46 -16.12
C LEU A 2 8.98 0.40 -15.24
N LYS A 3 10.11 -0.08 -15.79
CA LYS A 3 11.39 -0.09 -15.07
C LYS A 3 11.80 1.30 -14.57
N GLN A 4 11.65 2.33 -15.41
CA GLN A 4 12.01 3.71 -15.05
C GLN A 4 11.10 4.28 -13.96
N LEU A 5 9.81 3.94 -14.00
CA LEU A 5 8.85 4.29 -12.94
C LEU A 5 9.26 3.66 -11.60
N LEU A 6 9.64 2.38 -11.58
CA LEU A 6 10.13 1.72 -10.37
C LEU A 6 11.48 2.27 -9.88
N GLU A 7 12.41 2.58 -10.80
CA GLU A 7 13.68 3.24 -10.45
C GLU A 7 13.42 4.63 -9.82
N GLN A 8 12.47 5.39 -10.36
CA GLN A 8 12.10 6.69 -9.81
C GLN A 8 11.42 6.56 -8.44
N TYR A 9 10.55 5.57 -8.27
CA TYR A 9 9.95 5.25 -6.98
C TYR A 9 11.00 4.93 -5.91
N LEU A 10 11.95 4.05 -6.20
CA LEU A 10 13.04 3.70 -5.27
C LEU A 10 13.92 4.92 -4.95
N LYS A 11 14.18 5.79 -5.94
CA LYS A 11 14.89 7.05 -5.73
C LYS A 11 14.11 7.98 -4.79
N ASN A 12 12.79 8.08 -4.94
CA ASN A 12 11.95 8.89 -4.06
C ASN A 12 11.95 8.35 -2.62
N LEU A 13 11.85 7.03 -2.43
CA LEU A 13 12.00 6.41 -1.11
C LEU A 13 13.36 6.73 -0.48
N THR A 14 14.44 6.60 -1.26
CA THR A 14 15.80 6.92 -0.79
C THR A 14 15.93 8.38 -0.36
N ASN A 15 15.37 9.31 -1.14
CA ASN A 15 15.38 10.73 -0.80
C ASN A 15 14.60 11.02 0.49
N THR A 16 13.46 10.36 0.71
CA THR A 16 12.70 10.48 1.96
C THR A 16 13.53 9.97 3.13
N PHE A 17 14.14 8.79 3.00
CA PHE A 17 14.99 8.20 4.03
C PHE A 17 16.19 9.10 4.40
N GLN A 18 16.86 9.67 3.39
CA GLN A 18 18.04 10.52 3.59
C GLN A 18 17.78 11.81 4.37
N ARG A 19 16.52 12.25 4.52
CA ARG A 19 16.19 13.41 5.37
C ARG A 19 16.50 13.17 6.84
N GLY A 20 16.49 11.91 7.29
CA GLY A 20 16.90 11.50 8.64
C GLY A 20 15.84 11.67 9.73
N ASP A 21 14.68 12.26 9.42
CA ASP A 21 13.54 12.46 10.32
C ASP A 21 12.24 11.82 9.80
N ALA A 22 12.34 11.01 8.76
CA ALA A 22 11.20 10.34 8.12
C ALA A 22 10.54 9.33 9.07
N ARG A 23 9.21 9.36 9.09
CA ARG A 23 8.34 8.33 9.69
C ARG A 23 7.69 7.50 8.60
N GLU A 24 7.00 6.43 8.97
CA GLU A 24 6.21 5.60 8.07
C GLU A 24 5.32 6.44 7.12
N GLU A 25 4.60 7.45 7.65
CA GLU A 25 3.71 8.30 6.85
C GLU A 25 4.45 9.22 5.88
N SER A 26 5.74 9.48 6.10
CA SER A 26 6.57 10.29 5.19
C SER A 26 6.75 9.63 3.82
N TYR A 27 6.51 8.33 3.72
CA TYR A 27 6.60 7.57 2.47
C TYR A 27 5.25 7.44 1.75
N TYR A 28 4.14 7.88 2.35
CA TYR A 28 2.81 7.64 1.81
C TYR A 28 2.58 8.34 0.46
N ALA A 29 3.12 9.54 0.30
CA ALA A 29 3.06 10.26 -0.98
C ALA A 29 3.80 9.50 -2.11
N ASN A 30 4.91 8.84 -1.80
CA ASN A 30 5.66 8.05 -2.78
C ASN A 30 4.83 6.84 -3.25
N LEU A 31 4.13 6.16 -2.32
CA LEU A 31 3.28 5.02 -2.66
C LEU A 31 2.02 5.44 -3.44
N ASP A 32 1.40 6.57 -3.07
CA ASP A 32 0.28 7.15 -3.83
C ASP A 32 0.67 7.46 -5.28
N GLU A 33 1.82 8.10 -5.48
CA GLU A 33 2.38 8.38 -6.81
C GLU A 33 2.62 7.08 -7.60
N LEU A 34 3.28 6.08 -6.99
CA LEU A 34 3.52 4.79 -7.63
C LEU A 34 2.22 4.14 -8.13
N ILE A 35 1.18 4.13 -7.31
CA ILE A 35 -0.13 3.53 -7.64
C ILE A 35 -0.75 4.27 -8.83
N LYS A 36 -0.79 5.61 -8.78
CA LYS A 36 -1.38 6.44 -9.84
C LYS A 36 -0.62 6.33 -11.15
N GLU A 37 0.71 6.35 -11.12
CA GLU A 37 1.54 6.18 -12.31
C GLU A 37 1.42 4.77 -12.91
N THR A 38 1.38 3.74 -12.07
CA THR A 38 1.18 2.36 -12.52
C THR A 38 -0.21 2.17 -13.14
N ALA A 39 -1.25 2.73 -12.53
CA ALA A 39 -2.61 2.73 -13.09
C ALA A 39 -2.65 3.41 -14.47
N ALA A 40 -2.01 4.57 -14.61
CA ALA A 40 -1.90 5.27 -15.89
C ALA A 40 -1.16 4.43 -16.94
N PHE A 41 -0.04 3.81 -16.58
CA PHE A 41 0.74 2.92 -17.45
C PHE A 41 -0.10 1.71 -17.92
N LEU A 42 -0.84 1.10 -17.02
CA LEU A 42 -1.73 -0.04 -17.29
C LEU A 42 -3.08 0.37 -17.94
N LYS A 43 -3.31 1.68 -18.14
CA LYS A 43 -4.56 2.26 -18.66
C LYS A 43 -5.80 1.93 -17.81
N VAL A 44 -5.60 1.73 -16.51
CA VAL A 44 -6.69 1.63 -15.53
C VAL A 44 -7.22 3.05 -15.30
N LYS A 45 -8.52 3.24 -15.53
CA LYS A 45 -9.17 4.55 -15.39
C LYS A 45 -9.75 4.72 -14.00
N ASN A 46 -10.03 5.98 -13.64
CA ASN A 46 -10.76 6.38 -12.44
C ASN A 46 -10.13 5.93 -11.11
N ILE A 47 -8.82 5.64 -11.07
CA ILE A 47 -8.16 5.33 -9.80
C ILE A 47 -8.07 6.60 -8.95
N ASP A 48 -8.54 6.50 -7.72
CA ASP A 48 -8.30 7.48 -6.66
C ASP A 48 -7.79 6.77 -5.40
N VAL A 49 -7.01 7.49 -4.60
CA VAL A 49 -6.35 6.96 -3.40
C VAL A 49 -6.63 7.93 -2.26
N THR A 50 -7.25 7.41 -1.20
CA THR A 50 -7.36 8.14 0.06
C THR A 50 -6.30 7.65 1.02
N ILE A 51 -5.35 8.52 1.34
CA ILE A 51 -4.36 8.32 2.41
C ILE A 51 -5.03 8.65 3.75
N LEU A 52 -4.78 7.83 4.78
CA LEU A 52 -5.31 7.97 6.14
C LEU A 52 -6.83 8.21 6.14
N PRO A 53 -7.62 7.27 5.59
CA PRO A 53 -9.07 7.42 5.50
C PRO A 53 -9.72 7.52 6.88
N LYS A 54 -10.94 8.08 6.91
CA LYS A 54 -11.77 8.13 8.13
C LYS A 54 -12.04 6.72 8.67
N LYS A 55 -12.28 6.67 9.99
CA LYS A 55 -12.52 5.42 10.71
C LYS A 55 -13.61 4.56 10.09
N THR A 56 -13.36 3.25 10.06
CA THR A 56 -14.37 2.24 9.72
C THR A 56 -14.58 1.28 10.90
N GLU A 57 -15.65 0.50 10.87
CA GLU A 57 -15.94 -0.52 11.89
C GLU A 57 -14.84 -1.60 11.97
N ALA A 58 -14.17 -1.88 10.85
CA ALA A 58 -13.08 -2.87 10.75
C ALA A 58 -11.71 -2.34 11.21
N GLY A 59 -11.59 -1.01 11.41
CA GLY A 59 -10.36 -0.28 11.68
C GLY A 59 -9.98 0.70 10.56
N ASN A 60 -8.73 1.15 10.54
CA ASN A 60 -8.25 2.19 9.63
C ASN A 60 -7.01 1.68 8.89
N PRO A 61 -7.17 1.08 7.70
CA PRO A 61 -6.02 0.83 6.84
C PRO A 61 -5.42 2.17 6.40
N ASP A 62 -4.11 2.20 6.17
CA ASP A 62 -3.39 3.43 5.79
C ASP A 62 -3.86 4.02 4.46
N PHE A 63 -4.29 3.16 3.53
CA PHE A 63 -4.80 3.60 2.23
C PHE A 63 -6.11 2.90 1.90
N ARG A 64 -6.93 3.64 1.14
CA ARG A 64 -8.14 3.12 0.49
C ARG A 64 -8.07 3.45 -0.99
N ILE A 65 -8.25 2.42 -1.82
CA ILE A 65 -8.19 2.50 -3.28
C ILE A 65 -9.60 2.48 -3.83
N TRP A 66 -9.85 3.37 -4.78
CA TRP A 66 -11.17 3.54 -5.38
C TRP A 66 -11.12 3.35 -6.90
N ASP A 67 -12.20 2.81 -7.46
CA ASP A 67 -12.51 2.89 -8.90
C ASP A 67 -13.65 3.89 -9.08
N GLY A 68 -13.28 5.15 -9.22
CA GLY A 68 -14.16 6.31 -9.20
C GLY A 68 -14.46 6.78 -7.78
N LYS A 69 -15.61 7.41 -7.58
CA LYS A 69 -15.95 8.05 -6.28
C LYS A 69 -16.75 7.16 -5.32
N ASN A 70 -17.30 6.05 -5.80
CA ASN A 70 -18.34 5.31 -5.08
C ASN A 70 -17.97 3.86 -4.75
N HIS A 71 -16.89 3.33 -5.31
CA HIS A 71 -16.53 1.93 -5.15
C HIS A 71 -15.10 1.79 -4.63
N ILE A 72 -14.95 1.16 -3.47
CA ILE A 72 -13.65 0.81 -2.88
C ILE A 72 -13.23 -0.53 -3.48
N THR A 73 -12.10 -0.56 -4.15
CA THR A 73 -11.56 -1.77 -4.78
C THR A 73 -10.63 -2.55 -3.85
N GLY A 74 -9.98 -1.86 -2.91
CA GLY A 74 -9.09 -2.48 -1.93
C GLY A 74 -8.49 -1.49 -0.96
N TYR A 75 -7.66 -2.04 -0.06
CA TYR A 75 -7.01 -1.32 1.00
C TYR A 75 -5.53 -1.66 1.03
N ILE A 76 -4.71 -0.75 1.56
CA ILE A 76 -3.29 -1.00 1.77
C ILE A 76 -2.97 -0.67 3.22
N GLU A 77 -2.30 -1.60 3.89
CA GLU A 77 -1.64 -1.39 5.17
C GLU A 77 -0.14 -1.28 4.90
N ALA A 78 0.44 -0.14 5.28
CA ALA A 78 1.87 0.09 5.16
C ALA A 78 2.56 -0.19 6.49
N LYS A 79 3.87 -0.42 6.41
CA LYS A 79 4.77 -0.50 7.56
C LYS A 79 6.03 0.27 7.23
N ASP A 80 6.74 0.73 8.26
CA ASP A 80 8.00 1.44 8.10
C ASP A 80 8.94 0.66 7.17
N PRO A 81 9.64 1.32 6.23
CA PRO A 81 10.52 0.63 5.29
C PRO A 81 11.62 -0.23 5.94
N SER A 82 11.99 0.06 7.19
CA SER A 82 12.94 -0.76 7.97
C SER A 82 12.32 -2.04 8.55
N THR A 83 11.00 -2.23 8.44
CA THR A 83 10.30 -3.43 8.88
C THR A 83 10.68 -4.62 8.00
N ALA A 84 11.70 -5.36 8.42
CA ALA A 84 12.26 -6.46 7.64
C ALA A 84 11.38 -7.73 7.65
N ASN A 85 10.53 -7.92 8.67
CA ASN A 85 9.77 -9.16 8.85
C ASN A 85 8.26 -8.92 8.68
N LEU A 86 7.80 -8.94 7.44
CA LEU A 86 6.36 -8.89 7.15
C LEU A 86 5.63 -10.19 7.54
N ASP A 87 6.32 -11.33 7.69
CA ASP A 87 5.70 -12.57 8.17
C ASP A 87 5.20 -12.44 9.61
N TYR A 88 5.93 -11.70 10.46
CA TYR A 88 5.46 -11.37 11.80
C TYR A 88 4.20 -10.48 11.73
N ILE A 89 4.17 -9.51 10.81
CA ILE A 89 3.03 -8.61 10.64
C ILE A 89 1.78 -9.37 10.18
N GLU A 90 1.92 -10.37 9.30
CA GLU A 90 0.84 -11.31 8.92
C GLU A 90 0.18 -11.98 10.13
N GLY A 91 0.96 -12.27 11.17
CA GLY A 91 0.47 -12.91 12.39
C GLY A 91 -0.35 -12.00 13.30
N THR A 92 -0.28 -10.67 13.12
CA THR A 92 -0.90 -9.70 14.02
C THR A 92 -2.42 -9.71 13.94
N GLU A 93 -3.09 -9.41 15.05
CA GLU A 93 -4.55 -9.31 15.10
C GLU A 93 -5.09 -8.21 14.16
N GLN A 94 -4.33 -7.12 13.99
CA GLN A 94 -4.71 -6.03 13.09
C GLN A 94 -4.81 -6.53 11.65
N LEU A 95 -3.76 -7.16 11.12
CA LEU A 95 -3.76 -7.60 9.73
C LEU A 95 -4.73 -8.76 9.50
N LYS A 96 -4.84 -9.70 10.44
CA LYS A 96 -5.87 -10.76 10.39
C LYS A 96 -7.28 -10.17 10.27
N ARG A 97 -7.62 -9.21 11.14
CA ARG A 97 -8.93 -8.52 11.09
C ARG A 97 -9.17 -7.85 9.74
N TYR A 98 -8.16 -7.20 9.17
CA TYR A 98 -8.29 -6.57 7.84
C TYR A 98 -8.50 -7.59 6.74
N CYS A 99 -7.73 -8.67 6.71
CA CYS A 99 -7.87 -9.74 5.72
C CYS A 99 -9.21 -10.48 5.83
N ASP A 100 -9.75 -10.61 7.04
CA ASP A 100 -11.08 -11.22 7.29
C ASP A 100 -12.23 -10.29 6.88
N THR A 101 -12.06 -8.96 7.03
CA THR A 101 -13.14 -8.00 6.77
C THR A 101 -13.13 -7.46 5.36
N PHE A 102 -11.96 -7.21 4.79
CA PHE A 102 -11.82 -6.56 3.50
C PHE A 102 -11.53 -7.58 2.39
N PRO A 103 -12.19 -7.47 1.23
CA PRO A 103 -12.05 -8.46 0.17
C PRO A 103 -10.67 -8.43 -0.50
N ASN A 104 -10.01 -7.27 -0.55
CA ASN A 104 -8.67 -7.10 -1.11
C ASN A 104 -7.82 -6.21 -0.19
N VAL A 105 -6.68 -6.74 0.27
CA VAL A 105 -5.72 -6.04 1.13
C VAL A 105 -4.32 -6.20 0.55
N ILE A 106 -3.53 -5.13 0.55
CA ILE A 106 -2.09 -5.19 0.33
C ILE A 106 -1.39 -4.87 1.65
N LEU A 107 -0.43 -5.72 2.05
CA LEU A 107 0.57 -5.38 3.07
C LEU A 107 1.86 -4.96 2.37
N THR A 108 2.48 -3.87 2.80
CA THR A 108 3.78 -3.45 2.25
C THR A 108 4.67 -2.74 3.27
N ASN A 109 5.98 -2.90 3.13
CA ASN A 109 7.00 -2.02 3.72
C ASN A 109 7.65 -1.12 2.65
N PHE A 110 6.91 -0.77 1.60
CA PHE A 110 7.35 -0.02 0.42
C PHE A 110 8.31 -0.75 -0.53
N TYR A 111 8.91 -1.87 -0.13
CA TYR A 111 9.78 -2.68 -0.98
C TYR A 111 9.14 -4.01 -1.34
N GLU A 112 8.54 -4.68 -0.36
CA GLU A 112 7.79 -5.91 -0.55
C GLU A 112 6.29 -5.61 -0.56
N PHE A 113 5.55 -6.26 -1.46
CA PHE A 113 4.09 -6.15 -1.57
C PHE A 113 3.47 -7.54 -1.49
N ARG A 114 2.53 -7.72 -0.57
CA ARG A 114 1.78 -8.98 -0.40
C ARG A 114 0.30 -8.73 -0.62
N LEU A 115 -0.29 -9.43 -1.58
CA LEU A 115 -1.72 -9.31 -1.90
C LEU A 115 -2.51 -10.42 -1.21
N TYR A 116 -3.53 -10.01 -0.47
CA TYR A 116 -4.54 -10.88 0.14
C TYR A 116 -5.87 -10.67 -0.56
N ARG A 117 -6.54 -11.78 -0.87
CA ARG A 117 -7.91 -11.79 -1.38
C ARG A 117 -8.74 -12.79 -0.60
N GLY A 118 -9.86 -12.32 -0.03
CA GLY A 118 -10.74 -13.15 0.80
C GLY A 118 -10.00 -13.85 1.94
N GLY A 119 -9.16 -13.12 2.68
CA GLY A 119 -8.38 -13.66 3.79
C GLY A 119 -7.09 -14.41 3.41
N GLN A 120 -6.88 -14.74 2.14
CA GLN A 120 -5.75 -15.59 1.71
C GLN A 120 -4.69 -14.79 0.95
N ARG A 121 -3.41 -15.02 1.28
CA ARG A 121 -2.28 -14.48 0.52
C ARG A 121 -2.21 -15.17 -0.85
N ILE A 122 -2.37 -14.41 -1.92
CA ILE A 122 -2.39 -14.95 -3.30
C ILE A 122 -1.18 -14.52 -4.16
N ALA A 123 -0.47 -13.46 -3.77
CA ALA A 123 0.72 -13.00 -4.49
C ALA A 123 1.68 -12.26 -3.56
N GLN A 124 2.95 -12.27 -3.93
CA GLN A 124 4.03 -11.53 -3.28
C GLN A 124 5.00 -11.03 -4.36
N ALA A 125 5.49 -9.80 -4.20
CA ALA A 125 6.53 -9.19 -5.04
C ALA A 125 7.54 -8.44 -4.17
N MET A 126 8.81 -8.43 -4.59
CA MET A 126 9.93 -7.75 -3.96
C MET A 126 10.82 -7.13 -5.05
#